data_AF-I2Q270-F1
#
_entry.id   AF-I2Q270-F1
#
_cell.length_a   1.000
_cell.length_b   1.000
_cell.length_c   1.000
_cell.angle_alpha   90.00
_cell.angle_beta   90.00
_cell.angle_gamma   90.00
#
_symmetry.space_group_name_H-M   'P 1'
#
loop_
_entity.id
_entity.type
_entity.pdbx_description
1 polymer ?
#
loop_
_entity_poly.entity_id
_entity_poly.type
_entity_poly.pdbx_seq_one_letter_code
_entity_poly.pdbx_strand_id
1 'polypeptide(L)'
;MTQSKSAFPHYFERIIQIATRSPIMKYRWLDRGVAPSGYIKGMALALGRAHCRLKINDKYIMEMAKGETSNKNKDVLTYYKTTFQSLGMDNSQSGPDTLRHLFTLLLGLGMRESSGRWCEGRDMAAHNTASDTAEAGLFQTSWNAHEGNPLLLELYNSYASTVRPSSLFAIFNEGVRAKAADLENFGSGEGVNFQKLTKYCPEFAIIFAGIGLRNIRDHWGPINRQEAEIRPEANELFLAIQKNIDASDACDDLIGESQAASDATARGCRRAAEAARP
;
A
#
# COMPACT_ATOMS: atom_id res chain seq x y z
N MET A 1 27.17 -20.70 -21.88
CA MET A 1 26.34 -19.51 -21.64
C MET A 1 25.40 -19.81 -20.50
N THR A 2 25.77 -19.42 -19.28
CA THR A 2 24.93 -19.56 -18.08
C THR A 2 23.83 -18.52 -18.17
N GLN A 3 22.58 -18.93 -18.43
CA GLN A 3 21.43 -18.07 -18.20
C GLN A 3 21.41 -17.72 -16.72
N SER A 4 21.61 -16.45 -16.41
CA SER A 4 21.30 -15.90 -15.09
C SER A 4 19.81 -16.12 -14.87
N LYS A 5 19.44 -16.97 -13.89
CA LYS A 5 18.07 -17.04 -13.41
C LYS A 5 17.75 -15.67 -12.82
N SER A 6 16.79 -14.96 -13.43
CA SER A 6 16.20 -13.78 -12.80
C SER A 6 15.72 -14.16 -11.40
N ALA A 7 16.03 -13.31 -10.42
CA ALA A 7 15.60 -13.50 -9.04
C ALA A 7 14.09 -13.23 -8.85
N PHE A 8 13.40 -12.74 -9.89
CA PHE A 8 11.97 -12.45 -9.87
C PHE A 8 11.23 -13.25 -10.95
N PRO A 9 10.00 -13.73 -10.68
CA PRO A 9 9.15 -14.29 -11.72
C PRO A 9 8.97 -13.29 -12.86
N HIS A 10 8.95 -13.77 -14.10
CA HIS A 10 8.93 -12.93 -15.29
C HIS A 10 7.75 -11.92 -15.35
N TYR A 11 6.66 -12.16 -14.62
CA TYR A 11 5.56 -11.20 -14.48
C TYR A 11 5.90 -9.96 -13.62
N PHE A 12 6.77 -10.11 -12.61
CA PHE A 12 7.26 -8.97 -11.82
C PHE A 12 8.07 -8.01 -12.70
N GLU A 13 8.96 -8.56 -13.52
CA GLU A 13 9.76 -7.77 -14.46
C GLU A 13 8.88 -7.01 -15.46
N ARG A 14 7.83 -7.66 -15.98
CA ARG A 14 6.86 -7.00 -16.88
C ARG A 14 6.16 -5.83 -16.20
N ILE A 15 5.66 -6.01 -14.98
CA ILE A 15 5.02 -4.93 -14.21
C ILE A 15 6.00 -3.77 -13.97
N ILE A 16 7.25 -4.08 -13.57
CA ILE A 16 8.31 -3.09 -13.38
C ILE A 16 8.61 -2.33 -14.69
N GLN A 17 8.63 -3.01 -15.83
CA GLN A 17 8.85 -2.38 -17.14
C GLN A 17 7.70 -1.45 -17.53
N ILE A 18 6.44 -1.86 -17.31
CA ILE A 18 5.26 -1.01 -17.54
C ILE A 18 5.36 0.24 -16.65
N ALA A 19 5.65 0.07 -15.36
CA ALA A 19 5.82 1.17 -14.43
C ALA A 19 6.95 2.14 -14.85
N THR A 20 8.11 1.61 -15.24
CA THR A 20 9.28 2.42 -15.63
C THR A 20 9.04 3.25 -16.89
N ARG A 21 8.19 2.76 -17.80
CA ARG A 21 7.85 3.45 -19.05
C ARG A 21 6.62 4.37 -18.93
N SER A 22 5.90 4.31 -17.82
CA SER A 22 4.70 5.11 -17.61
C SER A 22 5.01 6.61 -17.50
N PRO A 23 4.13 7.50 -17.97
CA PRO A 23 4.31 8.94 -17.81
C PRO A 23 4.39 9.39 -16.35
N ILE A 24 3.64 8.73 -15.44
CA ILE A 24 3.62 9.07 -14.01
C ILE A 24 4.99 8.90 -13.33
N MET A 25 5.90 8.08 -13.89
CA MET A 25 7.27 7.91 -13.40
C MET A 25 8.08 9.21 -13.37
N LYS A 26 7.76 10.17 -14.25
CA LYS A 26 8.46 11.45 -14.35
C LYS A 26 7.61 12.63 -13.88
N TYR A 27 6.40 12.37 -13.39
CA TYR A 27 5.49 13.41 -12.96
C TYR A 27 6.06 14.15 -11.74
N ARG A 28 5.93 15.49 -11.75
CA ARG A 28 6.32 16.36 -10.65
C ARG A 28 5.09 16.70 -9.83
N TRP A 29 4.98 16.07 -8.67
CA TRP A 29 3.94 16.28 -7.68
C TRP A 29 4.11 17.63 -7.00
N LEU A 30 3.01 18.36 -6.82
CA LEU A 30 3.01 19.71 -6.27
C LEU A 30 3.60 19.69 -4.85
N ASP A 31 4.61 20.54 -4.61
CA ASP A 31 5.33 20.66 -3.33
C ASP A 31 5.94 19.35 -2.78
N ARG A 32 6.12 18.34 -3.65
CA ARG A 32 6.67 17.02 -3.31
C ARG A 32 7.76 16.55 -4.27
N GLY A 33 7.81 17.11 -5.48
CA GLY A 33 8.84 16.79 -6.47
C GLY A 33 8.53 15.53 -7.26
N VAL A 34 9.56 14.82 -7.71
CA VAL A 34 9.39 13.57 -8.48
C VAL A 34 9.45 12.40 -7.51
N ALA A 35 8.51 11.45 -7.66
CA ALA A 35 8.46 10.25 -6.84
C ALA A 35 9.75 9.41 -6.97
N PRO A 36 10.21 8.75 -5.89
CA PRO A 36 11.24 7.72 -6.00
C PRO A 36 10.81 6.64 -7.00
N SER A 37 11.73 6.14 -7.83
CA SER A 37 11.39 5.11 -8.83
C SER A 37 10.81 3.84 -8.19
N GLY A 38 11.32 3.49 -7.00
CA GLY A 38 10.83 2.37 -6.21
C GLY A 38 9.38 2.51 -5.79
N TYR A 39 8.93 3.74 -5.52
CA TYR A 39 7.55 4.02 -5.13
C TYR A 39 6.56 3.68 -6.27
N ILE A 40 6.81 4.17 -7.49
CA ILE A 40 5.94 3.90 -8.64
C ILE A 40 5.92 2.41 -9.00
N LYS A 41 7.10 1.76 -9.03
CA LYS A 41 7.21 0.31 -9.29
C LYS A 41 6.50 -0.51 -8.22
N GLY A 42 6.72 -0.15 -6.96
CA GLY A 42 6.15 -0.84 -5.80
C GLY A 42 4.63 -0.74 -5.76
N MET A 43 4.06 0.45 -6.02
CA MET A 43 2.61 0.64 -6.11
C MET A 43 2.00 -0.15 -7.28
N ALA A 44 2.69 -0.23 -8.43
CA ALA A 44 2.25 -1.05 -9.55
C ALA A 44 2.22 -2.56 -9.22
N LEU A 45 3.25 -3.08 -8.55
CA LEU A 45 3.27 -4.46 -8.07
C LEU A 45 2.21 -4.73 -7.00
N ALA A 46 2.01 -3.78 -6.07
CA ALA A 46 0.98 -3.89 -5.05
C ALA A 46 -0.43 -3.93 -5.64
N LEU A 47 -0.73 -3.11 -6.66
CA LEU A 47 -1.99 -3.23 -7.40
C LEU A 47 -2.08 -4.59 -8.09
N GLY A 48 -1.00 -5.08 -8.70
CA GLY A 48 -1.03 -6.37 -9.38
C GLY A 48 -1.40 -7.51 -8.43
N ARG A 49 -0.79 -7.53 -7.24
CA ARG A 49 -1.13 -8.48 -6.17
C ARG A 49 -2.57 -8.30 -5.70
N ALA A 50 -3.00 -7.06 -5.45
CA ALA A 50 -4.37 -6.76 -5.04
C ALA A 50 -5.38 -7.24 -6.09
N HIS A 51 -5.14 -6.99 -7.38
CA HIS A 51 -6.02 -7.42 -8.47
C HIS A 51 -6.14 -8.95 -8.53
N CYS A 52 -5.04 -9.68 -8.36
CA CYS A 52 -5.10 -11.14 -8.26
C CYS A 52 -5.84 -11.63 -7.00
N ARG A 53 -5.62 -10.98 -5.86
CA ARG A 53 -6.35 -11.26 -4.61
C ARG A 53 -7.85 -10.95 -4.74
N LEU A 54 -8.23 -9.95 -5.53
CA LEU A 54 -9.63 -9.65 -5.84
C LEU A 54 -10.29 -10.82 -6.60
N LYS A 55 -9.58 -11.43 -7.57
CA LYS A 55 -10.10 -12.59 -8.33
C LYS A 55 -10.39 -13.82 -7.47
N ILE A 56 -9.72 -13.95 -6.33
CA ILE A 56 -9.97 -15.03 -5.35
C ILE A 56 -10.82 -14.57 -4.16
N ASN A 57 -11.51 -13.43 -4.30
CA ASN A 57 -12.40 -12.86 -3.28
C ASN A 57 -11.73 -12.62 -1.91
N ASP A 58 -10.46 -12.20 -1.92
CA ASP A 58 -9.79 -11.76 -0.69
C ASP A 58 -10.57 -10.63 -0.05
N LYS A 59 -11.07 -10.85 1.17
CA LYS A 59 -11.99 -9.93 1.85
C LYS A 59 -11.42 -8.52 2.06
N TYR A 60 -10.11 -8.39 2.25
CA TYR A 60 -9.47 -7.08 2.46
C TYR A 60 -9.51 -6.27 1.16
N ILE A 61 -9.23 -6.95 0.04
CA ILE A 61 -9.28 -6.32 -1.27
C ILE A 61 -10.72 -6.09 -1.74
N MET A 62 -11.65 -6.99 -1.43
CA MET A 62 -13.08 -6.79 -1.69
C MET A 62 -13.61 -5.52 -1.01
N GLU A 63 -13.20 -5.27 0.24
CA GLU A 63 -13.54 -4.05 0.97
C GLU A 63 -12.97 -2.79 0.29
N MET A 64 -11.74 -2.85 -0.22
CA MET A 64 -11.14 -1.77 -1.01
C MET A 64 -11.87 -1.56 -2.35
N ALA A 65 -12.36 -2.64 -2.97
CA ALA A 65 -12.96 -2.65 -4.30
C ALA A 65 -14.48 -2.41 -4.32
N LYS A 66 -15.14 -2.27 -3.17
CA LYS A 66 -16.59 -2.05 -3.11
C LYS A 66 -17.01 -0.73 -3.79
N GLY A 67 -18.18 -0.68 -4.41
CA GLY A 67 -18.72 0.58 -4.94
C GLY A 67 -18.81 1.68 -3.88
N GLU A 68 -18.85 2.94 -4.31
CA GLU A 68 -19.03 4.08 -3.42
C GLU A 68 -20.33 3.95 -2.60
N THR A 69 -20.28 4.35 -1.33
CA THR A 69 -21.35 4.07 -0.35
C THR A 69 -22.34 5.21 -0.16
N SER A 70 -22.22 6.31 -0.92
CA SER A 70 -22.93 7.57 -0.74
C SER A 70 -22.71 8.25 0.62
N ASN A 71 -21.86 7.69 1.49
CA ASN A 71 -21.46 8.29 2.76
C ASN A 71 -20.11 9.02 2.67
N LYS A 72 -20.16 10.32 2.36
CA LYS A 72 -18.96 11.18 2.25
C LYS A 72 -18.16 11.36 3.56
N ASN A 73 -18.74 11.01 4.71
CA ASN A 73 -18.04 11.14 5.99
C ASN A 73 -17.09 9.97 6.21
N LYS A 74 -17.40 8.79 5.65
CA LYS A 74 -16.61 7.57 5.84
C LYS A 74 -15.81 7.16 4.61
N ASP A 75 -16.41 7.29 3.43
CA ASP A 75 -15.89 6.73 2.18
C ASP A 75 -15.24 7.80 1.31
N VAL A 76 -13.95 7.63 1.04
CA VAL A 76 -13.18 8.56 0.23
C VAL A 76 -13.68 8.63 -1.22
N LEU A 77 -14.20 7.54 -1.78
CA LEU A 77 -14.66 7.53 -3.18
C LEU A 77 -15.91 8.39 -3.35
N THR A 78 -16.81 8.35 -2.36
CA THR A 78 -17.93 9.29 -2.28
C THR A 78 -17.44 10.72 -2.07
N TYR A 79 -16.45 10.92 -1.19
CA TYR A 79 -15.93 12.25 -0.89
C TYR A 79 -15.23 12.92 -2.08
N TYR A 80 -14.53 12.15 -2.92
CA TYR A 80 -13.85 12.59 -4.14
C TYR A 80 -14.69 12.38 -5.42
N LYS A 81 -15.99 12.09 -5.29
CA LYS A 81 -16.84 11.68 -6.42
C LYS A 81 -16.76 12.63 -7.62
N THR A 82 -16.84 13.94 -7.41
CA THR A 82 -16.73 14.94 -8.48
C THR A 82 -15.37 14.90 -9.18
N THR A 83 -14.28 14.77 -8.43
CA THR A 83 -12.93 14.67 -8.99
C THR A 83 -12.80 13.42 -9.86
N PHE A 84 -13.20 12.25 -9.35
CA PHE A 84 -13.17 11.01 -10.13
C PHE A 84 -14.04 11.09 -11.38
N GLN A 85 -15.27 11.61 -11.28
CA GLN A 85 -16.17 11.78 -12.42
C GLN A 85 -15.60 12.70 -13.49
N SER A 86 -14.95 13.81 -13.10
CA SER A 86 -14.31 14.72 -14.05
C SER A 86 -13.19 14.08 -14.86
N LEU A 87 -12.61 12.99 -14.34
CA LEU A 87 -11.57 12.19 -14.99
C LEU A 87 -12.11 10.91 -15.66
N GLY A 88 -13.44 10.75 -15.74
CA GLY A 88 -14.07 9.57 -16.33
C GLY A 88 -13.91 8.29 -15.50
N MET A 89 -13.66 8.41 -14.20
CA MET A 89 -13.49 7.28 -13.28
C MET A 89 -14.80 7.03 -12.50
N ASP A 90 -15.65 6.14 -13.00
CA ASP A 90 -16.85 5.72 -12.27
C ASP A 90 -16.50 4.73 -11.16
N ASN A 91 -17.06 4.97 -9.97
CA ASN A 91 -16.88 4.15 -8.77
C ASN A 91 -18.22 3.64 -8.22
N SER A 92 -19.31 3.73 -8.99
CA SER A 92 -20.65 3.28 -8.59
C SER A 92 -20.75 1.76 -8.40
N GLN A 93 -19.89 1.00 -9.07
CA GLN A 93 -19.89 -0.46 -9.06
C GLN A 93 -18.71 -1.01 -8.24
N SER A 94 -18.92 -2.17 -7.61
CA SER A 94 -17.81 -2.91 -7.02
C SER A 94 -16.98 -3.58 -8.11
N GLY A 95 -15.66 -3.64 -7.93
CA GLY A 95 -14.79 -4.45 -8.78
C GLY A 95 -13.43 -3.83 -9.13
N PRO A 96 -12.78 -4.35 -10.19
CA PRO A 96 -11.42 -3.97 -10.57
C PRO A 96 -11.24 -2.48 -10.85
N ASP A 97 -12.19 -1.82 -11.49
CA ASP A 97 -12.09 -0.39 -11.79
C ASP A 97 -12.07 0.45 -10.51
N THR A 98 -12.98 0.18 -9.59
CA THR A 98 -13.04 0.87 -8.29
C THR A 98 -11.78 0.64 -7.46
N LEU A 99 -11.23 -0.59 -7.48
CA LEU A 99 -9.94 -0.88 -6.86
C LEU A 99 -8.81 -0.03 -7.49
N ARG A 100 -8.73 0.01 -8.83
CA ARG A 100 -7.73 0.79 -9.57
C ARG A 100 -7.85 2.29 -9.29
N HIS A 101 -9.06 2.83 -9.23
CA HIS A 101 -9.29 4.24 -8.94
C HIS A 101 -8.88 4.57 -7.50
N LEU A 102 -9.13 3.68 -6.53
CA LEU A 102 -8.60 3.83 -5.17
C LEU A 102 -7.07 3.82 -5.15
N PHE A 103 -6.42 2.93 -5.91
CA PHE A 103 -4.95 2.93 -6.06
C PHE A 103 -4.40 4.21 -6.68
N THR A 104 -5.14 4.83 -7.61
CA THR A 104 -4.80 6.13 -8.19
C THR A 104 -4.75 7.21 -7.10
N LEU A 105 -5.73 7.22 -6.19
CA LEU A 105 -5.73 8.13 -5.05
C LEU A 105 -4.64 7.78 -4.02
N LEU A 106 -4.44 6.48 -3.70
CA LEU A 106 -3.37 6.05 -2.79
C LEU A 106 -1.99 6.48 -3.29
N LEU A 107 -1.74 6.45 -4.60
CA LEU A 107 -0.48 6.95 -5.17
C LEU A 107 -0.28 8.44 -4.86
N GLY A 108 -1.32 9.25 -5.01
CA GLY A 108 -1.28 10.67 -4.64
C GLY A 108 -1.15 10.90 -3.15
N LEU A 109 -1.85 10.10 -2.34
CA LEU A 109 -1.78 10.18 -0.88
C LEU A 109 -0.36 9.89 -0.38
N GLY A 110 0.29 8.82 -0.83
CA GLY A 110 1.65 8.51 -0.38
C GLY A 110 2.67 9.57 -0.81
N MET A 111 2.48 10.20 -1.98
CA MET A 111 3.28 11.38 -2.33
C MET A 111 3.00 12.57 -1.41
N ARG A 112 1.75 12.80 -1.04
CA ARG A 112 1.39 13.93 -0.18
C ARG A 112 1.85 13.74 1.27
N GLU A 113 1.77 12.53 1.80
CA GLU A 113 2.15 12.19 3.18
C GLU A 113 3.66 12.03 3.36
N SER A 114 4.33 11.31 2.45
CA SER A 114 5.72 10.89 2.65
C SER A 114 6.63 11.17 1.46
N SER A 115 6.16 11.87 0.43
CA SER A 115 6.87 11.98 -0.86
C SER A 115 7.22 10.61 -1.45
N GLY A 116 6.40 9.58 -1.18
CA GLY A 116 6.61 8.20 -1.62
C GLY A 116 7.73 7.46 -0.87
N ARG A 117 8.15 7.96 0.29
CA ARG A 117 9.24 7.37 1.09
C ARG A 117 8.66 6.41 2.13
N TRP A 118 9.12 5.16 2.11
CA TRP A 118 8.68 4.12 3.05
C TRP A 118 9.10 4.40 4.49
N CYS A 119 10.18 5.16 4.67
CA CYS A 119 10.88 5.27 5.94
C CYS A 119 10.43 6.44 6.81
N GLU A 120 9.51 7.29 6.37
CA GLU A 120 9.16 8.51 7.11
C GLU A 120 8.72 8.19 8.54
N GLY A 121 9.35 8.86 9.49
CA GLY A 121 8.97 8.85 10.90
C GLY A 121 7.83 9.81 11.14
N ARG A 122 7.57 10.11 12.41
CA ARG A 122 6.60 11.14 12.77
C ARG A 122 7.04 12.50 12.23
N ASP A 123 6.07 13.35 11.88
CA ASP A 123 6.31 14.78 11.82
C ASP A 123 6.88 15.30 13.15
N MET A 124 8.10 15.82 13.10
CA MET A 124 8.79 16.36 14.28
C MET A 124 8.15 17.66 14.79
N ALA A 125 7.33 18.34 13.96
CA ALA A 125 6.53 19.49 14.36
C ALA A 125 5.23 19.10 15.07
N ALA A 126 4.79 17.84 14.98
CA ALA A 126 3.62 17.35 15.70
C ALA A 126 3.98 16.90 17.12
N HIS A 127 3.08 17.14 18.08
CA HIS A 127 3.27 16.79 19.50
C HIS A 127 2.79 15.37 19.87
N ASN A 128 2.30 14.59 18.90
CA ASN A 128 1.74 13.27 19.11
C ASN A 128 2.86 12.23 19.29
N THR A 129 3.46 12.16 20.47
CA THR A 129 4.56 11.23 20.81
C THR A 129 4.08 9.86 21.29
N ALA A 130 2.77 9.66 21.48
CA ALA A 130 2.23 8.42 22.01
C ALA A 130 2.26 7.32 20.95
N SER A 131 2.48 6.07 21.38
CA SER A 131 2.53 4.89 20.49
C SER A 131 1.31 4.76 19.58
N ASP A 132 0.14 5.14 20.10
CA ASP A 132 -1.14 4.90 19.44
C ASP A 132 -1.49 5.96 18.40
N THR A 133 -0.90 7.16 18.54
CA THR A 133 -1.18 8.33 17.70
C THR A 133 0.02 8.77 16.86
N ALA A 134 1.20 8.17 17.08
CA ALA A 134 2.37 8.40 16.23
C ALA A 134 2.12 7.83 14.83
N GLU A 135 2.11 8.73 13.85
CA GLU A 135 2.03 8.40 12.43
C GLU A 135 3.38 7.94 11.89
N ALA A 136 3.36 6.97 10.97
CA ALA A 136 4.57 6.43 10.39
C ALA A 136 4.38 5.88 8.98
N GLY A 137 5.51 5.81 8.26
CA GLY A 137 5.64 5.13 6.99
C GLY A 137 4.95 5.85 5.83
N LEU A 138 4.61 5.05 4.82
CA LEU A 138 4.24 5.52 3.48
C LEU A 138 3.04 6.47 3.45
N PHE A 139 2.05 6.23 4.31
CA PHE A 139 0.80 6.99 4.38
C PHE A 139 0.61 7.75 5.69
N GLN A 140 1.67 7.83 6.51
CA GLN A 140 1.63 8.49 7.82
C GLN A 140 0.39 8.07 8.63
N THR A 141 0.16 6.77 8.74
CA THR A 141 -1.01 6.24 9.47
C THR A 141 -0.61 5.94 10.91
N SER A 142 -1.48 6.24 11.87
CA SER A 142 -1.33 5.89 13.28
C SER A 142 -2.14 4.65 13.65
N TRP A 143 -1.76 4.00 14.75
CA TRP A 143 -2.34 2.72 15.16
C TRP A 143 -3.85 2.80 15.42
N ASN A 144 -4.32 3.84 16.11
CA ASN A 144 -5.74 4.02 16.46
C ASN A 144 -6.72 4.01 15.26
N ALA A 145 -6.23 4.17 14.02
CA ALA A 145 -7.03 3.96 12.81
C ALA A 145 -7.69 2.56 12.77
N HIS A 146 -7.13 1.56 13.45
CA HIS A 146 -7.71 0.21 13.50
C HIS A 146 -9.13 0.18 14.09
N GLU A 147 -9.51 1.17 14.90
CA GLU A 147 -10.85 1.27 15.51
C GLU A 147 -11.93 1.59 14.47
N GLY A 148 -11.54 2.12 13.31
CA GLY A 148 -12.45 2.52 12.24
C GLY A 148 -13.16 1.38 11.52
N ASN A 149 -12.56 0.18 11.50
CA ASN A 149 -13.15 -1.01 10.90
C ASN A 149 -12.48 -2.29 11.46
N PRO A 150 -13.23 -3.32 11.88
CA PRO A 150 -12.67 -4.57 12.39
C PRO A 150 -11.66 -5.28 11.45
N LEU A 151 -11.81 -5.11 10.12
CA LEU A 151 -10.88 -5.66 9.14
C LEU A 151 -9.47 -5.08 9.27
N LEU A 152 -9.31 -3.85 9.77
CA LEU A 152 -8.01 -3.24 9.97
C LEU A 152 -7.24 -3.92 11.11
N LEU A 153 -7.91 -4.20 12.22
CA LEU A 153 -7.33 -4.97 13.32
C LEU A 153 -7.04 -6.41 12.89
N GLU A 154 -7.93 -7.02 12.12
CA GLU A 154 -7.71 -8.38 11.61
C GLU A 154 -6.50 -8.45 10.65
N LEU A 155 -6.41 -7.49 9.73
CA LEU A 155 -5.27 -7.35 8.83
C LEU A 155 -3.98 -7.14 9.62
N TYR A 156 -4.00 -6.27 10.63
CA TYR A 156 -2.84 -6.08 11.49
C TYR A 156 -2.41 -7.40 12.13
N ASN A 157 -3.33 -8.14 12.75
CA ASN A 157 -3.03 -9.41 13.41
C ASN A 157 -2.45 -10.45 12.44
N SER A 158 -2.88 -10.46 11.17
CA SER A 158 -2.32 -11.37 10.16
C SER A 158 -0.87 -11.06 9.77
N TYR A 159 -0.41 -9.82 10.00
CA TYR A 159 0.95 -9.37 9.71
C TYR A 159 1.83 -9.19 10.97
N ALA A 160 1.23 -8.96 12.14
CA ALA A 160 1.93 -8.59 13.37
C ALA A 160 2.87 -9.68 13.90
N SER A 161 2.59 -10.95 13.60
CA SER A 161 3.46 -12.07 13.95
C SER A 161 4.77 -12.10 13.15
N THR A 162 4.93 -11.23 12.13
CA THR A 162 6.00 -11.34 11.13
C THR A 162 6.61 -9.99 10.73
N VAL A 163 6.77 -9.04 11.67
CA VAL A 163 7.39 -7.72 11.39
C VAL A 163 8.81 -7.89 10.81
N ARG A 164 8.88 -7.95 9.47
CA ARG A 164 10.07 -8.15 8.65
C ARG A 164 9.82 -7.45 7.31
N PRO A 165 10.86 -7.01 6.59
CA PRO A 165 10.70 -6.47 5.25
C PRO A 165 9.87 -7.39 4.35
N SER A 166 8.78 -6.87 3.76
CA SER A 166 7.99 -7.65 2.81
C SER A 166 8.76 -7.86 1.50
N SER A 167 8.29 -8.77 0.63
CA SER A 167 8.90 -8.99 -0.68
C SER A 167 8.89 -7.75 -1.58
N LEU A 168 8.01 -6.76 -1.32
CA LEU A 168 8.02 -5.49 -2.04
C LEU A 168 8.98 -4.45 -1.45
N PHE A 169 9.49 -4.65 -0.24
CA PHE A 169 10.33 -3.66 0.45
C PHE A 169 11.57 -3.28 -0.36
N ALA A 170 12.26 -4.26 -0.94
CA ALA A 170 13.44 -4.02 -1.76
C ALA A 170 13.14 -3.06 -2.93
N ILE A 171 11.96 -3.19 -3.55
CA ILE A 171 11.51 -2.32 -4.63
C ILE A 171 11.20 -0.92 -4.10
N PHE A 172 10.42 -0.79 -3.01
CA PHE A 172 10.10 0.52 -2.42
C PHE A 172 11.34 1.28 -1.92
N ASN A 173 12.42 0.56 -1.58
CA ASN A 173 13.68 1.16 -1.17
C ASN A 173 14.50 1.73 -2.34
N GLU A 174 14.18 1.41 -3.59
CA GLU A 174 14.90 1.97 -4.74
C GLU A 174 14.74 3.49 -4.85
N GLY A 175 15.87 4.20 -4.82
CA GLY A 175 15.89 5.66 -4.89
C GLY A 175 15.55 6.36 -3.57
N VAL A 176 15.42 5.62 -2.47
CA VAL A 176 15.18 6.16 -1.13
C VAL A 176 16.44 6.01 -0.28
N ARG A 177 16.86 7.12 0.34
CA ARG A 177 17.89 7.12 1.40
C ARG A 177 17.24 7.55 2.70
N ALA A 178 16.99 6.58 3.58
CA ALA A 178 16.46 6.84 4.92
C ALA A 178 17.53 7.48 5.81
N LYS A 179 17.14 8.48 6.60
CA LYS A 179 17.95 9.02 7.69
C LYS A 179 17.61 8.28 8.99
N ALA A 180 18.53 8.32 9.96
CA ALA A 180 18.29 7.68 11.26
C ALA A 180 17.03 8.21 11.96
N ALA A 181 16.77 9.52 11.85
CA ALA A 181 15.57 10.15 12.40
C ALA A 181 14.28 9.62 11.74
N ASP A 182 14.25 9.42 10.42
CA ASP A 182 13.10 8.88 9.71
C ASP A 182 12.72 7.48 10.28
N LEU A 183 13.73 6.67 10.65
CA LEU A 183 13.52 5.31 11.14
C LEU A 183 13.02 5.23 12.60
N GLU A 184 13.01 6.34 13.33
CA GLU A 184 12.60 6.38 14.73
C GLU A 184 11.13 5.96 14.91
N ASN A 185 10.86 5.12 15.92
CA ASN A 185 9.51 4.73 16.31
C ASN A 185 9.28 5.16 17.75
N PHE A 186 8.08 5.64 18.06
CA PHE A 186 7.78 6.28 19.33
C PHE A 186 6.86 5.43 20.20
N GLY A 187 7.13 5.42 21.50
CA GLY A 187 6.33 4.71 22.51
C GLY A 187 6.73 3.25 22.72
N SER A 188 5.75 2.40 23.03
CA SER A 188 5.92 0.95 23.26
C SER A 188 4.68 0.17 22.78
N GLY A 189 4.71 -1.17 22.91
CA GLY A 189 3.54 -2.02 22.60
C GLY A 189 3.17 -2.10 21.11
N GLU A 190 1.88 -2.35 20.86
CA GLU A 190 1.34 -2.58 19.50
C GLU A 190 1.52 -1.37 18.57
N GLY A 191 1.41 -0.15 19.08
CA GLY A 191 1.61 1.05 18.28
C GLY A 191 3.01 1.14 17.66
N VAL A 192 4.05 0.72 18.38
CA VAL A 192 5.43 0.65 17.83
C VAL A 192 5.55 -0.47 16.79
N ASN A 193 4.92 -1.62 17.02
CA ASN A 193 4.90 -2.71 16.06
C ASN A 193 4.20 -2.30 14.76
N PHE A 194 3.09 -1.56 14.87
CA PHE A 194 2.39 -0.97 13.74
C PHE A 194 3.26 0.03 12.97
N GLN A 195 3.98 0.93 13.66
CA GLN A 195 4.93 1.85 13.02
C GLN A 195 6.02 1.10 12.24
N LYS A 196 6.59 0.03 12.82
CA LYS A 196 7.56 -0.82 12.11
C LYS A 196 6.92 -1.50 10.90
N LEU A 197 5.72 -2.04 11.06
CA LEU A 197 5.04 -2.77 10.00
C LEU A 197 4.68 -1.86 8.83
N THR A 198 4.19 -0.64 9.08
CA THR A 198 3.89 0.34 8.02
C THR A 198 5.14 0.82 7.28
N LYS A 199 6.31 0.88 7.94
CA LYS A 199 7.59 1.21 7.29
C LYS A 199 8.17 0.06 6.47
N TYR A 200 8.18 -1.16 7.02
CA TYR A 200 8.89 -2.29 6.42
C TYR A 200 8.01 -3.22 5.56
N CYS A 201 6.68 -3.12 5.66
CA CYS A 201 5.73 -3.87 4.84
C CYS A 201 4.84 -2.93 4.02
N PRO A 202 5.33 -2.41 2.87
CA PRO A 202 4.54 -1.50 2.02
C PRO A 202 3.18 -2.07 1.60
N GLU A 203 3.10 -3.38 1.31
CA GLU A 203 1.82 -4.03 0.98
C GLU A 203 0.80 -3.94 2.12
N PHE A 204 1.24 -4.16 3.37
CA PHE A 204 0.39 -3.95 4.54
C PHE A 204 -0.06 -2.49 4.63
N ALA A 205 0.86 -1.54 4.52
CA ALA A 205 0.56 -0.12 4.60
C ALA A 205 -0.48 0.31 3.55
N ILE A 206 -0.35 -0.19 2.32
CA ILE A 206 -1.26 0.09 1.20
C ILE A 206 -2.66 -0.46 1.46
N ILE A 207 -2.78 -1.72 1.90
CA ILE A 207 -4.08 -2.35 2.14
C ILE A 207 -4.75 -1.71 3.36
N PHE A 208 -3.98 -1.47 4.43
CA PHE A 208 -4.49 -0.83 5.64
C PHE A 208 -4.99 0.58 5.34
N ALA A 209 -4.20 1.42 4.66
CA ALA A 209 -4.64 2.75 4.24
C ALA A 209 -5.83 2.67 3.27
N GLY A 210 -5.81 1.73 2.32
CA GLY A 210 -6.91 1.50 1.40
C GLY A 210 -8.24 1.20 2.10
N ILE A 211 -8.27 0.25 3.04
CA ILE A 211 -9.45 -0.05 3.84
C ILE A 211 -9.85 1.15 4.69
N GLY A 212 -8.90 1.82 5.34
CA GLY A 212 -9.19 2.99 6.16
C GLY A 212 -9.80 4.13 5.34
N LEU A 213 -9.31 4.41 4.12
CA LEU A 213 -9.92 5.38 3.22
C LEU A 213 -11.36 5.04 2.83
N ARG A 214 -11.76 3.76 2.89
CA ARG A 214 -13.15 3.35 2.63
C ARG A 214 -14.07 3.45 3.84
N ASN A 215 -13.54 3.68 5.04
CA ASN A 215 -14.27 3.53 6.30
C ASN A 215 -14.13 4.70 7.30
N ILE A 216 -12.96 5.33 7.32
CA ILE A 216 -12.53 6.44 8.18
C ILE A 216 -11.68 7.41 7.36
N ARG A 217 -12.17 7.83 6.19
CA ARG A 217 -11.42 8.71 5.27
C ARG A 217 -10.89 9.99 5.93
N ASP A 218 -11.54 10.43 7.00
CA ASP A 218 -11.20 11.64 7.74
C ASP A 218 -9.98 11.50 8.66
N HIS A 219 -9.42 10.30 8.78
CA HIS A 219 -8.14 10.05 9.44
C HIS A 219 -6.99 10.86 8.81
N TRP A 220 -6.99 11.02 7.48
CA TRP A 220 -5.91 11.71 6.76
C TRP A 220 -6.25 13.18 6.49
N GLY A 221 -5.48 14.09 7.10
CA GLY A 221 -5.60 15.53 6.88
C GLY A 221 -5.54 15.95 5.40
N PRO A 222 -4.55 15.47 4.61
CA PRO A 222 -4.48 15.76 3.19
C PRO A 222 -5.69 15.26 2.38
N ILE A 223 -6.30 14.15 2.77
CA ILE A 223 -7.54 13.68 2.15
C ILE A 223 -8.67 14.67 2.42
N ASN A 224 -8.81 15.13 3.67
CA ASN A 224 -9.84 16.11 4.08
C ASN A 224 -9.71 17.47 3.41
N ARG A 225 -8.49 17.87 3.05
CA ARG A 225 -8.22 19.12 2.35
C ARG A 225 -8.16 18.95 0.82
N GLN A 226 -8.41 17.74 0.32
CA GLN A 226 -8.31 17.39 -1.10
C GLN A 226 -6.94 17.69 -1.74
N GLU A 227 -5.87 17.47 -0.97
CA GLU A 227 -4.48 17.73 -1.40
C GLU A 227 -3.81 16.52 -2.08
N ALA A 228 -4.40 15.32 -1.95
CA ALA A 228 -3.90 14.15 -2.64
C ALA A 228 -4.30 14.20 -4.12
N GLU A 229 -3.31 14.29 -5.01
CA GLU A 229 -3.56 14.41 -6.45
C GLU A 229 -4.06 13.09 -7.06
N ILE A 230 -5.17 13.14 -7.79
CA ILE A 230 -5.65 12.02 -8.62
C ILE A 230 -5.21 12.29 -10.07
N ARG A 231 -4.32 11.44 -10.59
CA ARG A 231 -3.67 11.65 -11.90
C ARG A 231 -4.15 10.66 -12.95
N PRO A 232 -4.60 11.10 -14.14
CA PRO A 232 -4.91 10.21 -15.26
C PRO A 232 -3.75 9.28 -15.64
N GLU A 233 -2.51 9.77 -15.56
CA GLU A 233 -1.30 9.01 -15.91
C GLU A 233 -1.07 7.84 -14.94
N ALA A 234 -1.47 8.00 -13.67
CA ALA A 234 -1.45 6.92 -12.69
C ALA A 234 -2.55 5.88 -13.00
N ASN A 235 -3.74 6.36 -13.39
CA ASN A 235 -4.83 5.48 -13.81
C ASN A 235 -4.48 4.66 -15.06
N GLU A 236 -3.80 5.26 -16.03
CA GLU A 236 -3.29 4.59 -17.24
C GLU A 236 -2.27 3.49 -16.90
N LEU A 237 -1.29 3.79 -16.03
CA LEU A 237 -0.35 2.80 -15.51
C LEU A 237 -1.12 1.61 -14.90
N PHE A 238 -2.02 1.90 -13.98
CA PHE A 238 -2.73 0.86 -13.24
C PHE A 238 -3.68 0.04 -14.12
N LEU A 239 -4.31 0.65 -15.11
CA LEU A 239 -5.09 -0.06 -16.12
C LEU A 239 -4.20 -0.98 -16.97
N ALA A 240 -3.00 -0.54 -17.36
CA ALA A 240 -2.06 -1.38 -18.09
C ALA A 240 -1.61 -2.60 -17.26
N ILE A 241 -1.45 -2.45 -15.94
CA ILE A 241 -1.17 -3.57 -15.04
C ILE A 241 -2.34 -4.56 -15.01
N GLN A 242 -3.57 -4.09 -14.82
CA GLN A 242 -4.76 -4.96 -14.81
C GLN A 242 -4.88 -5.74 -16.12
N LYS A 243 -4.78 -5.06 -17.27
CA LYS A 243 -4.81 -5.71 -18.59
C LYS A 243 -3.70 -6.74 -18.77
N ASN A 244 -2.48 -6.44 -18.33
CA ASN A 244 -1.37 -7.38 -18.40
C ASN A 244 -1.63 -8.64 -17.56
N ILE A 245 -2.21 -8.48 -16.37
CA ILE A 245 -2.57 -9.61 -15.50
C ILE A 245 -3.74 -10.40 -16.09
N ASP A 246 -4.78 -9.74 -16.59
CA ASP A 246 -5.95 -10.41 -17.18
C ASP A 246 -5.64 -11.19 -18.45
N ALA A 247 -4.58 -10.80 -19.17
CA ALA A 247 -4.10 -11.49 -20.35
C ALA A 247 -3.09 -12.63 -20.05
N SER A 248 -2.91 -13.02 -18.79
CA SER A 248 -1.90 -13.99 -18.39
C SER A 248 -2.30 -14.82 -17.16
N ASP A 249 -1.50 -15.84 -16.86
CA ASP A 249 -1.62 -16.64 -15.63
C ASP A 249 -0.77 -16.08 -14.48
N ALA A 250 -0.52 -14.76 -14.47
CA ALA A 250 0.38 -14.10 -13.52
C ALA A 250 -0.05 -14.21 -12.04
N CYS A 251 -1.32 -14.55 -11.78
CA CYS A 251 -1.85 -14.53 -10.42
C CYS A 251 -1.28 -15.62 -9.52
N ASP A 252 -0.91 -16.78 -10.06
CA ASP A 252 -0.28 -17.83 -9.27
C ASP A 252 1.07 -17.38 -8.70
N ASP A 253 1.87 -16.67 -9.50
CA ASP A 253 3.16 -16.12 -9.06
C ASP A 253 2.97 -14.93 -8.10
N LEU A 254 2.03 -14.03 -8.39
CA LEU A 254 1.79 -12.82 -7.59
C LEU A 254 1.16 -13.13 -6.22
N ILE A 255 0.30 -14.15 -6.14
CA ILE A 255 -0.29 -14.64 -4.88
C ILE A 255 0.69 -15.57 -4.17
N GLY A 256 1.36 -16.46 -4.92
CA GLY A 256 2.28 -17.47 -4.38
C GLY A 256 3.45 -16.85 -3.61
N GLU A 257 3.99 -15.70 -4.03
CA GLU A 257 4.98 -14.98 -3.22
C GLU A 257 4.40 -14.35 -1.95
N SER A 258 3.14 -13.89 -1.99
CA SER A 258 2.45 -13.38 -0.80
C SER A 258 2.24 -14.49 0.23
N GLN A 259 1.92 -15.71 -0.22
CA GLN A 259 1.68 -16.87 0.63
C GLN A 259 2.97 -17.59 1.05
N ALA A 260 3.98 -17.70 0.19
CA ALA A 260 5.27 -18.26 0.54
C ALA A 260 6.00 -17.41 1.60
N ALA A 261 5.84 -16.08 1.54
CA ALA A 261 6.31 -15.18 2.59
C ALA A 261 5.58 -15.42 3.94
N SER A 262 4.29 -15.75 3.94
CA SER A 262 3.58 -16.14 5.17
C SER A 262 3.94 -17.56 5.65
N ASP A 263 4.15 -18.51 4.75
CA ASP A 263 4.34 -19.94 5.07
C ASP A 263 5.79 -20.31 5.47
N ALA A 264 6.79 -19.74 4.81
CA ALA A 264 8.18 -19.84 5.27
C ALA A 264 8.33 -19.32 6.70
N THR A 265 7.50 -18.33 7.04
CA THR A 265 7.45 -17.73 8.37
C THR A 265 6.71 -18.61 9.39
N ALA A 266 5.61 -19.26 9.02
CA ALA A 266 4.93 -20.23 9.88
C ALA A 266 5.84 -21.42 10.27
N ARG A 267 6.69 -21.88 9.35
CA ARG A 267 7.68 -22.95 9.60
C ARG A 267 8.85 -22.49 10.48
N GLY A 268 9.32 -21.25 10.30
CA GLY A 268 10.35 -20.64 11.15
C GLY A 268 9.89 -20.47 12.60
N CYS A 269 8.64 -20.03 12.81
CA CYS A 269 8.05 -19.89 14.15
C CYS A 269 7.86 -21.23 14.87
N ARG A 270 7.46 -22.31 14.18
CA ARG A 270 7.38 -23.65 14.82
C ARG A 270 8.74 -24.14 15.31
N ARG A 271 9.80 -23.96 14.50
CA ARG A 271 11.16 -24.37 14.90
C ARG A 271 11.70 -23.54 16.07
N ALA A 272 11.41 -22.24 16.10
CA ALA A 272 11.79 -21.38 17.22
C ALA A 272 11.00 -21.71 18.50
N ALA A 273 9.71 -22.06 18.38
CA ALA A 273 8.87 -22.47 19.51
C ALA A 273 9.23 -23.88 20.03
N GLU A 274 9.69 -24.80 19.16
CA GLU A 274 10.19 -26.11 19.55
C GLU A 274 11.56 -26.04 20.21
N ALA A 275 12.42 -25.10 19.80
CA ALA A 275 13.72 -24.84 20.41
C ALA A 275 13.65 -24.07 21.76
N ALA A 276 12.47 -23.56 22.11
CA ALA A 276 12.23 -22.79 23.34
C ALA A 276 11.38 -23.55 24.38
N ARG A 277 11.09 -24.84 24.15
CA ARG A 277 10.50 -25.70 25.19
C ARG A 277 11.60 -26.22 26.12
N PRO A 278 11.41 -26.20 27.44
CA PRO A 278 12.37 -26.73 28.41
C PRO A 278 12.57 -28.24 28.27
#